data_AF-G5E3F6-F1
#
_entry.id   AF-G5E3F6-F1
#
_cell.length_a   1.000
_cell.length_b   1.000
_cell.length_c   1.000
_cell.angle_alpha   90.00
_cell.angle_beta   90.00
_cell.angle_gamma   90.00
#
_symmetry.space_group_name_H-M   'P 1'
#
loop_
_entity.id
_entity.type
_entity.pdbx_description
1 polymer ?
#
loop_
_entity_poly.entity_id
_entity_poly.type
_entity_poly.pdbx_seq_one_letter_code
_entity_poly.pdbx_strand_id
1 'polypeptide(L)'
;VACGFSGNKHFEGNRCSCVRANYLASPPLVVAYALAGTVNIDLQTDALGENAQGEKIFLRDIWPSREEVFEVEETLVIPSMF
;
A
#
# COMPACT_ATOMS: atom_id res chain seq x y z
N VAL A 1 -11.91 -0.56 11.20
CA VAL A 1 -11.32 -1.34 10.08
C VAL A 1 -11.46 -0.50 8.83
N ALA A 2 -10.35 -0.02 8.29
CA ALA A 2 -10.30 0.71 7.02
C ALA A 2 -9.69 -0.23 5.97
N CYS A 3 -10.35 -0.41 4.84
CA CYS A 3 -9.82 -1.17 3.72
C CYS A 3 -9.34 -0.19 2.65
N GLY A 4 -8.06 -0.20 2.32
CA GLY A 4 -7.52 0.54 1.18
C GLY A 4 -7.84 -0.19 -0.13
N PHE A 5 -8.26 0.55 -1.15
CA PHE A 5 -8.60 -0.01 -2.47
C PHE A 5 -8.11 0.89 -3.61
N SER A 6 -7.52 0.27 -4.64
CA SER A 6 -6.94 0.91 -5.83
C SER A 6 -7.95 1.05 -7.00
N GLY A 7 -9.23 1.34 -6.74
CA GLY A 7 -10.29 1.30 -7.77
C GLY A 7 -11.20 2.54 -7.83
N ASN A 8 -11.49 3.03 -9.05
CA ASN A 8 -12.14 4.31 -9.37
C ASN A 8 -13.68 4.41 -9.21
N LYS A 9 -14.33 3.50 -8.47
CA LYS A 9 -15.78 3.62 -8.15
C LYS A 9 -16.02 3.38 -6.67
N HIS A 10 -16.17 4.47 -5.91
CA HIS A 10 -16.42 4.49 -4.47
C HIS A 10 -17.80 5.10 -4.18
N PHE A 11 -18.84 4.25 -4.17
CA PHE A 11 -20.14 4.60 -3.61
C PHE A 11 -20.27 3.94 -2.23
N GLU A 12 -20.69 4.68 -1.21
CA GLU A 12 -20.99 4.13 0.12
C GLU A 12 -21.98 2.96 -0.01
N GLY A 13 -21.64 1.80 0.57
CA GLY A 13 -22.54 0.65 0.71
C GLY A 13 -22.31 -0.56 -0.20
N ASN A 14 -21.47 -0.50 -1.24
CA ASN A 14 -21.44 -1.59 -2.25
C ASN A 14 -20.48 -2.76 -1.99
N ARG A 15 -19.50 -2.68 -1.06
CA ARG A 15 -18.47 -3.75 -0.95
C ARG A 15 -18.13 -4.27 0.46
N CYS A 16 -18.48 -3.57 1.53
CA CYS A 16 -18.47 -4.13 2.89
C CYS A 16 -19.24 -3.20 3.83
N SER A 17 -20.35 -3.67 4.42
CA SER A 17 -21.23 -2.89 5.30
C SER A 17 -20.56 -2.44 6.62
N CYS A 18 -19.38 -2.98 6.93
CA CYS A 18 -18.61 -2.68 8.13
C CYS A 18 -17.60 -1.53 7.94
N VAL A 19 -17.34 -1.09 6.71
CA VAL A 19 -16.29 -0.11 6.39
C VAL A 19 -16.92 1.27 6.20
N ARG A 20 -16.76 2.13 7.22
CA ARG A 20 -17.31 3.49 7.27
C ARG A 20 -16.46 4.54 6.54
N ALA A 21 -15.21 4.23 6.22
CA ALA A 21 -14.29 5.15 5.56
C ALA A 21 -13.46 4.38 4.55
N ASN A 22 -13.51 4.81 3.29
CA ASN A 22 -12.73 4.25 2.20
C ASN A 22 -11.81 5.33 1.65
N TYR A 23 -10.52 5.01 1.55
CA TYR A 23 -9.51 5.93 1.03
C TYR A 23 -9.00 5.42 -0.32
N LEU A 24 -9.01 6.32 -1.30
CA LEU A 24 -8.34 6.12 -2.58
C LEU A 24 -6.86 6.42 -2.39
N ALA A 25 -6.05 5.38 -2.50
CA ALA A 25 -4.60 5.49 -2.45
C ALA A 25 -3.99 4.67 -3.57
N SER A 26 -2.75 4.98 -3.93
CA SER A 26 -1.99 4.17 -4.87
C SER A 26 -1.87 2.73 -4.33
N PRO A 27 -1.78 1.71 -5.20
CA PRO A 27 -1.58 0.32 -4.77
C PRO A 27 -0.50 0.15 -3.67
N PRO A 28 0.71 0.75 -3.77
CA PRO A 28 1.71 0.61 -2.71
C PRO A 28 1.33 1.30 -1.40
N LEU A 29 0.60 2.43 -1.42
CA LEU A 29 0.12 3.08 -0.20
C LEU A 29 -0.96 2.23 0.50
N VAL A 30 -1.81 1.54 -0.25
CA VAL A 30 -2.79 0.61 0.32
C VAL A 30 -2.09 -0.47 1.13
N VAL A 31 -0.99 -1.03 0.60
CA VAL A 31 -0.17 -2.03 1.29
C VAL A 31 0.48 -1.44 2.54
N ALA A 32 1.04 -0.23 2.45
CA ALA A 32 1.64 0.46 3.59
C ALA A 32 0.66 0.68 4.75
N TYR A 33 -0.55 1.16 4.46
CA TYR A 33 -1.59 1.33 5.49
C TYR A 33 -2.11 0.00 6.05
N ALA A 34 -2.12 -1.06 5.23
CA ALA A 34 -2.46 -2.39 5.69
C ALA A 34 -1.40 -2.95 6.66
N LEU A 35 -0.12 -2.69 6.40
CA LEU A 35 0.99 -3.06 7.30
C LEU A 35 0.95 -2.27 8.61
N ALA A 36 0.68 -0.96 8.53
CA ALA A 36 0.52 -0.12 9.73
C ALA A 36 -0.71 -0.49 10.57
N GLY A 37 -1.72 -1.13 9.97
CA GLY A 37 -2.96 -1.54 10.64
C GLY A 37 -3.90 -0.39 11.03
N THR A 38 -3.50 0.85 10.77
CA THR A 38 -4.29 2.07 11.04
C THR A 38 -4.05 3.10 9.95
N VAL A 39 -5.07 3.90 9.66
CA VAL A 39 -4.98 5.07 8.76
C VAL A 39 -4.53 6.34 9.50
N ASN A 40 -4.61 6.35 10.83
CA ASN A 40 -4.21 7.48 11.66
C ASN A 40 -2.74 7.34 12.07
N ILE A 41 -1.85 7.30 11.08
CA ILE A 41 -0.39 7.18 11.24
C ILE A 41 0.29 8.19 10.32
N ASP A 42 1.36 8.82 10.80
CA ASP A 42 2.21 9.65 9.95
C ASP A 42 3.32 8.79 9.34
N LEU A 43 3.12 8.38 8.08
CA LEU A 43 4.04 7.52 7.34
C LEU A 43 5.46 8.10 7.16
N GLN A 44 5.67 9.41 7.40
CA GLN A 44 6.99 10.03 7.28
C GLN A 44 7.82 9.91 8.57
N THR A 45 7.16 9.94 9.72
CA THR A 45 7.80 10.03 11.04
C THR A 45 7.61 8.78 11.88
N ASP A 46 6.51 8.07 11.71
CA ASP A 46 6.21 6.83 12.43
C ASP A 46 6.80 5.61 11.71
N ALA A 47 7.25 4.64 12.50
CA ALA A 47 7.65 3.33 12.00
C ALA A 47 6.41 2.50 11.66
N LEU A 48 6.46 1.77 10.55
CA LEU A 48 5.41 0.83 10.13
C LEU A 48 5.36 -0.40 11.03
N GLY A 49 6.50 -0.77 11.60
CA GLY A 49 6.63 -1.90 12.51
C GLY A 49 8.08 -2.11 12.92
N GLU A 50 8.29 -3.15 13.73
CA GLU A 50 9.62 -3.60 14.13
C GLU A 50 9.92 -4.91 13.40
N ASN A 51 11.15 -5.06 12.90
CA ASN A 51 11.58 -6.34 12.35
C ASN A 51 11.83 -7.37 13.47
N ALA A 52 12.10 -8.62 13.09
CA ALA A 52 12.38 -9.68 14.06
C ALA A 52 13.65 -9.41 14.91
N GLN A 53 14.47 -8.44 14.51
CA GLN A 53 15.71 -8.00 15.15
C GLN A 53 15.50 -6.75 16.02
N GLY A 54 14.28 -6.20 16.09
CA GLY A 54 13.94 -5.01 16.87
C GLY A 54 14.25 -3.66 16.20
N GLU A 55 14.62 -3.66 14.92
CA GLU A 55 14.85 -2.44 14.14
C GLU A 55 13.51 -1.88 13.64
N LYS A 56 13.36 -0.56 13.76
CA LYS A 56 12.18 0.16 13.28
C LYS A 56 12.24 0.29 11.77
N ILE A 57 11.25 -0.27 11.08
CA ILE A 57 11.11 -0.15 9.63
C ILE A 57 10.22 1.05 9.32
N PHE A 58 10.71 1.96 8.48
CA PHE A 58 9.96 3.10 8.00
C PHE A 58 9.48 2.87 6.56
N LEU A 59 8.48 3.65 6.13
CA LEU A 59 7.98 3.57 4.76
C LEU A 59 9.10 3.77 3.72
N ARG A 60 10.02 4.69 4.00
CA ARG A 60 11.15 5.01 3.12
C ARG A 60 12.06 3.81 2.84
N ASP A 61 12.13 2.84 3.75
CA ASP A 61 13.04 1.70 3.63
C ASP A 61 12.47 0.60 2.72
N ILE A 62 11.15 0.55 2.60
CA ILE A 62 10.44 -0.46 1.80
C ILE A 62 9.88 0.11 0.49
N TRP A 63 9.99 1.43 0.29
CA TRP A 63 9.40 2.09 -0.87
C TRP A 63 10.32 1.92 -2.09
N PRO A 64 9.85 1.26 -3.16
CA PRO A 64 10.68 1.03 -4.33
C PRO A 64 10.93 2.33 -5.08
N SER A 65 12.13 2.46 -5.64
CA SER A 65 12.47 3.58 -6.53
C SER A 65 11.75 3.41 -7.87
N ARG A 66 11.56 4.50 -8.62
CA ARG A 66 10.87 4.41 -9.92
C ARG A 66 11.64 3.53 -10.90
N GLU A 67 12.96 3.61 -10.85
CA GLU A 67 13.90 2.90 -11.69
C GLU A 67 13.76 1.38 -11.48
N GLU A 68 13.73 0.93 -10.22
CA GLU A 68 13.56 -0.48 -9.87
C GLU A 68 12.22 -1.03 -10.37
N VAL A 69 11.14 -0.24 -10.30
CA VAL A 69 9.83 -0.64 -10.82
C VAL A 69 9.86 -0.81 -12.34
N PHE A 70 10.50 0.11 -13.06
CA PHE A 70 10.62 0.03 -14.52
C PHE A 70 11.46 -1.17 -14.98
N GLU A 71 12.57 -1.46 -14.31
CA GLU A 71 13.41 -2.62 -14.65
C GLU A 71 12.65 -3.95 -14.49
N VAL A 72 11.86 -4.07 -13.42
CA VAL A 72 11.02 -5.25 -13.17
C VAL A 72 9.89 -5.35 -14.19
N GLU A 73 9.29 -4.21 -14.56
CA GLU A 73 8.24 -4.15 -15.60
C GLU A 73 8.78 -4.64 -16.95
N GLU A 74 9.92 -4.13 -17.41
CA GLU A 74 10.53 -4.56 -18.68
C GLU A 74 10.93 -6.04 -18.68
N THR A 75 11.40 -6.55 -17.55
CA THR A 75 11.89 -7.93 -17.45
C THR A 75 10.74 -8.95 -17.43
N LEU A 76 9.64 -8.63 -16.75
CA LEU A 76 8.58 -9.59 -16.44
C LEU A 76 7.32 -9.41 -17.29
N VAL A 77 7.05 -8.21 -17.80
CA VAL A 77 5.88 -7.93 -18.64
C VAL A 77 6.23 -8.25 -20.10
N ILE A 78 6.33 -9.53 -20.39
CA ILE A 78 6.64 -10.04 -21.73
C ILE A 78 5.41 -10.00 -22.65
N PRO A 79 5.59 -9.76 -23.97
CA PRO A 79 4.50 -9.73 -24.94
C PRO A 79 3.65 -11.01 -25.00
N SER A 80 4.19 -12.15 -24.56
CA SER A 80 3.46 -13.42 -24.48
C SER A 80 2.46 -13.53 -23.33
N MET A 81 2.39 -12.53 -22.43
CA MET A 81 1.36 -12.43 -21.41
C MET A 81 0.02 -11.88 -21.93
N PHE A 82 0.01 -11.28 -23.12
CA PHE A 82 -1.17 -10.70 -23.77
C PHE A 82 -1.62 -11.55 -24.96
#